data_AF-A0AA35WEE5-F1
#
_entry.id   AF-A0AA35WEE5-F1
#
_cell.length_a   1.000
_cell.length_b   1.000
_cell.length_c   1.000
_cell.angle_alpha   90.00
_cell.angle_beta   90.00
_cell.angle_gamma   90.00
#
_symmetry.space_group_name_H-M   'P 1'
#
loop_
_entity.id
_entity.type
_entity.pdbx_description
1 polymer ?
#
loop_
_entity_poly.entity_id
_entity_poly.type
_entity_poly.pdbx_seq_one_letter_code
_entity_poly.pdbx_strand_id
1 'polypeptide(L)'
;MGLPNSPSKVEAAYCCNRPSATAYIMPPGVYGLSNQLLNSPEKKLVQGKSKFEEIVSGLQDGSVDERQCEKQLLDLLCDETCLYPDENYAALGFPDNVLKHITSVFVAPTLLYGEPFGTRTNTVCVIG
;
A
#
# COMPACT_ATOMS: atom_id res chain seq x y z
N MET A 1 -37.97 25.25 -11.61
CA MET A 1 -36.98 25.25 -10.51
C MET A 1 -36.23 23.93 -10.60
N GLY A 2 -35.05 23.93 -11.22
CA GLY A 2 -34.21 22.73 -11.31
C GLY A 2 -33.45 22.54 -10.00
N LEU A 3 -33.50 21.33 -9.44
CA LEU A 3 -32.66 20.97 -8.30
C LEU A 3 -31.21 20.86 -8.78
N PRO A 4 -30.22 21.46 -8.09
CA PRO A 4 -28.82 21.18 -8.35
C PRO A 4 -28.48 19.82 -7.74
N ASN A 5 -28.68 18.74 -8.50
CA ASN A 5 -28.01 17.48 -8.23
C ASN A 5 -26.56 17.60 -8.73
N SER A 6 -25.74 18.36 -8.02
CA SER A 6 -24.30 18.12 -8.08
C SER A 6 -24.02 16.91 -7.19
N PRO A 7 -23.38 15.84 -7.67
CA PRO A 7 -22.96 14.76 -6.80
C PRO A 7 -22.04 15.36 -5.73
N SER A 8 -22.35 15.08 -4.45
CA SER A 8 -21.49 15.45 -3.34
C SER A 8 -20.08 15.01 -3.66
N LYS A 9 -19.14 15.95 -3.72
CA LYS A 9 -17.72 15.69 -3.96
C LYS A 9 -17.27 14.65 -2.93
N VAL A 10 -16.88 13.46 -3.40
CA VAL A 10 -16.35 12.41 -2.51
C VAL A 10 -14.97 12.88 -2.05
N GLU A 11 -14.86 13.17 -0.77
CA GLU A 11 -13.61 13.60 -0.14
C GLU A 11 -13.09 12.46 0.74
N ALA A 12 -11.91 11.93 0.40
CA ALA A 12 -11.18 11.00 1.26
C ALA A 12 -10.23 11.80 2.17
N ALA A 13 -10.04 11.33 3.40
CA ALA A 13 -9.12 11.95 4.35
C ALA A 13 -8.22 10.89 5.00
N TYR A 14 -6.93 11.22 5.12
CA TYR A 14 -5.96 10.44 5.88
C TYR A 14 -5.81 11.02 7.28
N CYS A 15 -5.99 10.17 8.29
CA CYS A 15 -5.77 10.48 9.70
C CYS A 15 -4.71 9.52 10.26
N CYS A 16 -3.78 10.02 11.07
CA CYS A 16 -2.83 9.16 11.78
C CYS A 16 -2.86 9.43 13.29
N ASN A 17 -2.32 8.49 14.07
CA ASN A 17 -2.32 8.52 15.53
C ASN A 17 -1.27 9.49 16.13
N ARG A 18 -0.67 10.38 15.33
CA ARG A 18 0.31 11.35 15.83
C ARG A 18 -0.42 12.50 16.53
N PRO A 19 0.00 12.91 17.75
CA PRO A 19 -0.72 13.89 18.57
C PRO A 19 -1.00 15.25 17.91
N SER A 20 -0.20 15.63 16.90
CA SER A 20 -0.32 16.91 16.19
C SER A 20 -0.74 16.76 14.72
N ALA A 21 -1.14 15.57 14.28
CA ALA A 21 -1.52 15.36 12.89
C ALA A 21 -2.95 15.87 12.63
N THR A 22 -3.07 16.86 11.75
CA THR A 22 -4.35 17.25 11.15
C THR A 22 -4.74 16.24 10.07
N ALA A 23 -6.04 15.99 9.91
CA ALA A 23 -6.53 15.20 8.79
C ALA A 23 -6.05 15.79 7.46
N TYR A 24 -5.48 14.95 6.60
CA TYR A 24 -5.04 15.34 5.27
C TYR A 24 -6.12 14.96 4.26
N ILE A 25 -6.75 15.96 3.63
CA ILE A 25 -7.69 15.72 2.53
C ILE A 25 -6.89 15.17 1.35
N MET A 26 -7.29 14.02 0.84
CA MET A 26 -6.60 13.29 -0.21
C MET A 26 -7.21 13.63 -1.57
N PRO A 27 -6.50 14.35 -2.46
CA PRO A 27 -6.88 14.41 -3.87
C PRO A 27 -6.92 13.00 -4.51
N PRO A 28 -7.62 12.83 -5.64
CA PRO A 28 -7.53 11.60 -6.42
C PRO A 28 -6.07 11.26 -6.75
N GLY A 29 -5.70 9.99 -6.60
CA GLY A 29 -4.34 9.50 -6.88
C GLY A 29 -4.02 8.21 -6.13
N VAL A 30 -2.79 7.73 -6.31
CA VAL A 30 -2.27 6.55 -5.61
C VAL A 30 -1.42 6.99 -4.43
N TYR A 31 -1.64 6.36 -3.28
CA TYR A 31 -0.96 6.68 -2.03
C TYR A 31 -0.39 5.43 -1.38
N GLY A 32 0.82 5.55 -0.83
CA GLY A 32 1.39 4.53 0.02
C GLY A 32 0.93 4.73 1.47
N LEU A 33 0.34 3.70 2.08
CA LEU A 33 0.00 3.71 3.51
C LEU A 33 1.03 2.91 4.30
N SER A 34 1.54 3.51 5.38
CA SER A 34 2.41 2.85 6.36
C SER A 34 1.91 3.10 7.78
N ASN A 35 2.47 2.36 8.73
CA ASN A 35 2.21 2.58 10.16
C ASN A 35 2.75 3.93 10.68
N GLN A 36 3.58 4.64 9.91
CA GLN A 36 4.20 5.89 10.35
C GLN A 36 3.53 7.12 9.73
N LEU A 37 3.51 7.19 8.40
CA LEU A 37 3.09 8.33 7.60
C LEU A 37 2.52 7.89 6.23
N LEU A 38 1.78 8.80 5.60
CA LEU A 38 1.39 8.71 4.21
C LEU A 38 2.62 8.87 3.31
N ASN A 39 2.76 8.02 2.30
CA ASN A 39 3.87 8.01 1.33
C ASN A 39 5.26 7.96 2.00
N SER A 40 5.40 7.19 3.08
CA SER A 40 6.70 6.96 3.70
C SER A 40 7.71 6.37 2.70
N PRO A 41 9.02 6.62 2.87
CA PRO A 41 10.04 6.33 1.86
C PRO A 41 10.57 4.89 1.88
N GLU A 42 9.95 3.97 2.64
CA GLU A 42 10.39 2.58 2.68
C GLU A 42 10.35 1.95 1.28
N LYS A 43 11.40 1.21 0.93
CA LYS A 43 11.56 0.62 -0.41
C LYS A 43 10.37 -0.23 -0.81
N LYS A 44 9.83 -1.02 0.14
CA LYS A 44 8.66 -1.86 -0.10
C LYS A 44 7.41 -1.08 -0.44
N LEU A 45 7.22 0.10 0.17
CA LEU A 45 6.08 0.95 -0.09
C LEU A 45 6.22 1.63 -1.46
N VAL A 46 7.42 2.15 -1.75
CA VAL A 46 7.73 2.80 -3.03
C VAL A 46 7.58 1.81 -4.19
N GLN A 47 8.17 0.62 -4.07
CA GLN A 47 8.10 -0.40 -5.13
C GLN A 47 6.69 -0.96 -5.29
N GLY A 48 5.99 -1.27 -4.18
CA GLY A 48 4.61 -1.74 -4.23
C GLY A 48 3.67 -0.71 -4.87
N LYS A 49 3.83 0.57 -4.51
CA LYS A 49 3.09 1.67 -5.13
C LYS A 49 3.37 1.79 -6.63
N SER A 50 4.63 1.75 -7.04
CA SER A 50 5.01 1.83 -8.46
C SER A 50 4.42 0.68 -9.28
N LYS A 51 4.46 -0.55 -8.77
CA LYS A 51 3.85 -1.72 -9.44
C LYS A 51 2.32 -1.58 -9.51
N PHE A 52 1.69 -1.08 -8.46
CA PHE A 52 0.25 -0.81 -8.47
C PHE A 52 -0.14 0.23 -9.54
N GLU A 53 0.62 1.33 -9.63
CA GLU A 53 0.41 2.37 -10.64
C GLU A 53 0.55 1.81 -12.07
N GLU A 54 1.53 0.94 -12.31
CA GLU A 54 1.71 0.25 -13.60
C GLU A 54 0.50 -0.62 -13.97
N ILE A 55 0.04 -1.46 -13.03
CA ILE A 55 -1.11 -2.36 -13.24
C ILE A 55 -2.38 -1.56 -13.55
N VAL A 56 -2.66 -0.51 -12.77
CA VAL A 56 -3.86 0.32 -12.96
C VAL A 56 -3.78 1.12 -14.26
N SER A 57 -2.59 1.62 -14.63
CA SER A 57 -2.39 2.33 -15.89
C SER A 57 -2.66 1.43 -17.09
N GLY A 58 -2.28 0.15 -17.00
CA GLY A 58 -2.57 -0.82 -18.05
C GLY A 58 -4.06 -1.08 -18.27
N LEU A 59 -4.87 -0.99 -17.21
CA LEU A 59 -6.32 -1.06 -17.34
C LEU A 59 -6.89 0.23 -17.98
N GLN A 60 -6.32 1.39 -17.64
CA GLN A 60 -6.76 2.69 -18.17
C GLN A 60 -6.43 2.89 -19.65
N ASP A 61 -5.27 2.38 -20.10
CA ASP A 61 -4.84 2.48 -21.50
C ASP A 61 -5.34 1.31 -22.38
N GLY A 62 -5.98 0.31 -21.78
CA GLY A 62 -6.55 -0.84 -22.46
C GLY A 62 -5.52 -1.92 -22.85
N SER A 63 -4.29 -1.85 -22.35
CA SER A 63 -3.28 -2.89 -22.55
C SER A 63 -3.59 -4.19 -21.79
N VAL A 64 -4.36 -4.11 -20.70
CA VAL A 64 -4.91 -5.27 -19.98
C VAL A 64 -6.42 -5.16 -19.79
N ASP A 65 -7.10 -6.31 -19.77
CA ASP A 65 -8.53 -6.36 -19.42
C ASP A 65 -8.75 -6.36 -17.89
N GLU A 66 -10.01 -6.20 -17.45
CA GLU A 66 -10.37 -6.15 -16.02
C GLU A 66 -9.92 -7.40 -15.25
N ARG A 67 -10.02 -8.59 -15.86
CA ARG A 67 -9.67 -9.87 -15.22
C ARG A 67 -8.16 -10.01 -15.08
N GLN A 68 -7.41 -9.56 -16.08
CA GLN A 68 -5.95 -9.51 -16.04
C GLN A 68 -5.48 -8.50 -14.99
N CYS A 69 -6.09 -7.32 -14.93
CA CYS A 69 -5.82 -6.33 -13.90
C CYS A 69 -6.07 -6.88 -12.49
N GLU A 70 -7.25 -7.49 -12.25
CA GLU A 70 -7.57 -8.13 -10.97
C GLU A 70 -6.51 -9.18 -10.58
N LYS A 71 -6.15 -10.06 -11.52
CA LYS A 71 -5.11 -11.07 -11.27
C LYS A 71 -3.77 -10.42 -10.92
N GLN A 72 -3.34 -9.40 -11.66
CA GLN A 72 -2.07 -8.72 -11.40
C GLN A 72 -2.07 -8.00 -10.05
N LEU A 73 -3.19 -7.39 -9.65
CA LEU A 73 -3.35 -6.81 -8.31
C LEU A 73 -3.22 -7.88 -7.23
N LEU A 74 -3.88 -9.03 -7.38
CA LEU A 74 -3.76 -10.16 -6.45
C LEU A 74 -2.33 -10.72 -6.39
N ASP A 75 -1.66 -10.82 -7.54
CA ASP A 75 -0.26 -11.26 -7.61
C ASP A 75 0.67 -10.26 -6.87
N LEU A 76 0.47 -8.95 -7.06
CA LEU A 76 1.22 -7.91 -6.33
C LEU A 76 1.01 -7.99 -4.82
N LEU A 77 -0.22 -8.29 -4.38
CA LEU A 77 -0.56 -8.45 -2.98
C LEU A 77 0.13 -9.68 -2.32
N CYS A 78 0.60 -10.62 -3.13
CA CYS A 78 1.35 -11.81 -2.72
C CYS A 78 2.85 -11.71 -3.05
N ASP A 79 3.36 -10.54 -3.43
CA ASP A 79 4.74 -10.36 -3.87
C ASP A 79 5.73 -10.45 -2.70
N GLU A 80 6.49 -11.54 -2.62
CA GLU A 80 7.47 -11.76 -1.55
C GLU A 80 8.84 -11.11 -1.81
N THR A 81 8.98 -10.27 -2.85
CA THR A 81 10.25 -9.60 -3.21
C THR A 81 10.87 -8.92 -1.99
N CYS A 82 12.03 -9.42 -1.58
CA CYS A 82 12.81 -8.89 -0.45
C CYS A 82 13.57 -7.63 -0.88
N LEU A 83 13.44 -6.55 -0.11
CA LEU A 83 14.07 -5.26 -0.41
C LEU A 83 15.13 -4.84 0.61
N TYR A 84 15.67 -5.81 1.34
CA TYR A 84 16.83 -5.62 2.19
C TYR A 84 18.12 -5.44 1.34
N PRO A 85 19.05 -4.54 1.72
CA PRO A 85 18.95 -3.62 2.85
C PRO A 85 18.03 -2.43 2.55
N ASP A 86 17.25 -2.01 3.54
CA ASP A 86 16.47 -0.77 3.51
C ASP A 86 16.91 0.13 4.66
N GLU A 87 17.46 1.29 4.32
CA GLU A 87 18.04 2.27 5.26
C GLU A 87 16.98 2.78 6.25
N ASN A 88 15.71 2.80 5.85
CA ASN A 88 14.61 3.19 6.72
C ASN A 88 14.33 2.19 7.85
N TYR A 89 14.83 0.95 7.72
CA TYR A 89 14.72 -0.10 8.74
C TYR A 89 16.01 -0.28 9.55
N ALA A 90 17.14 0.28 9.11
CA ALA A 90 18.43 0.11 9.78
C ALA A 90 18.40 0.62 11.23
N ALA A 91 17.63 1.68 11.51
CA ALA A 91 17.47 2.25 12.84
C ALA A 91 16.66 1.38 13.82
N LEU A 92 15.98 0.33 13.36
CA LEU A 92 15.14 -0.52 14.21
C LEU A 92 15.95 -1.51 15.06
N GLY A 93 17.23 -1.74 14.74
CA GLY A 93 18.12 -2.61 15.51
C GLY A 93 17.75 -4.10 15.48
N PHE A 94 16.90 -4.53 14.54
CA PHE A 94 16.57 -5.94 14.36
C PHE A 94 17.72 -6.71 13.69
N PRO A 95 17.85 -8.03 13.95
CA PRO A 95 18.77 -8.91 13.23
C PRO A 95 18.48 -8.98 11.72
N ASP A 96 19.51 -9.23 10.90
CA ASP A 96 19.39 -9.25 9.44
C ASP A 96 18.33 -10.23 8.90
N ASN A 97 18.17 -11.39 9.53
CA ASN A 97 17.14 -12.37 9.12
C ASN A 97 15.73 -11.81 9.35
N VAL A 98 15.52 -11.03 10.41
CA VAL A 98 14.27 -10.32 10.67
C VAL A 98 14.08 -9.20 9.66
N LEU A 99 15.11 -8.38 9.43
CA LEU A 99 15.05 -7.27 8.48
C LEU A 99 14.74 -7.73 7.06
N LYS A 100 15.35 -8.83 6.60
CA LYS A 100 15.03 -9.45 5.30
C LYS A 100 13.56 -9.87 5.20
N HIS A 101 12.99 -10.40 6.27
CA HIS A 101 11.59 -10.83 6.29
C HIS A 101 10.61 -9.65 6.27
N ILE A 102 10.84 -8.62 7.11
CA ILE A 102 9.89 -7.50 7.25
C ILE A 102 9.99 -6.43 6.13
N THR A 103 11.04 -6.51 5.31
CA THR A 103 11.27 -5.62 4.15
C THR A 103 10.72 -6.19 2.85
N SER A 104 10.17 -7.41 2.84
CA SER A 104 9.42 -7.91 1.68
C SER A 104 8.13 -7.11 1.45
N VAL A 105 7.69 -7.02 0.18
CA VAL A 105 6.43 -6.34 -0.19
C VAL A 105 5.24 -7.00 0.52
N PHE A 106 5.12 -8.31 0.43
CA PHE A 106 4.26 -9.16 1.25
C PHE A 106 5.10 -9.87 2.32
N VAL A 107 4.67 -9.77 3.57
CA VAL A 107 5.31 -10.46 4.69
C VAL A 107 4.50 -11.70 5.03
N ALA A 108 4.95 -12.84 4.53
CA ALA A 108 4.32 -14.12 4.82
C ALA A 108 4.22 -14.38 6.33
N PRO A 109 3.15 -15.05 6.79
CA PRO A 109 3.00 -15.44 8.19
C PRO A 109 4.23 -16.19 8.70
N THR A 110 4.81 -15.71 9.79
CA THR A 110 5.99 -16.29 10.43
C THR A 110 5.89 -16.13 11.95
N LEU A 111 6.87 -16.69 12.66
CA LEU A 111 7.10 -16.37 14.07
C LEU A 111 8.24 -15.37 14.17
N LEU A 112 7.92 -14.15 14.60
CA LEU A 112 8.91 -13.15 14.94
C LEU A 112 9.07 -13.12 16.46
N TYR A 113 10.24 -13.53 16.97
CA TYR A 113 10.49 -13.68 18.40
C TYR A 113 9.50 -14.62 19.13
N GLY A 114 9.02 -15.66 18.43
CA GLY A 114 8.06 -16.61 18.97
C GLY A 114 6.60 -16.16 18.86
N GLU A 115 6.34 -14.95 18.37
CA GLU A 115 5.00 -14.40 18.20
C GLU A 115 4.56 -14.40 16.72
N PRO A 116 3.30 -14.71 16.41
CA PRO A 116 2.78 -14.65 15.05
C PRO A 116 2.91 -13.24 14.43
N PHE A 117 3.64 -13.15 13.33
CA PHE A 117 3.88 -11.91 12.59
C PHE A 117 3.65 -12.10 11.10
N GLY A 118 3.12 -11.08 10.43
CA GLY A 118 2.87 -11.10 9.00
C GLY A 118 1.90 -9.99 8.60
N THR A 119 1.87 -9.65 7.32
CA THR A 119 0.87 -8.73 6.76
C THR A 119 -0.47 -9.46 6.71
N ARG A 120 -1.38 -9.09 7.62
CA ARG A 120 -2.70 -9.71 7.73
C ARG A 120 -3.70 -8.90 6.92
N THR A 121 -4.07 -9.48 5.78
CA THR A 121 -5.18 -9.09 4.89
C THR A 121 -4.82 -8.03 3.85
N ASN A 122 -4.89 -8.44 2.59
CA ASN A 122 -4.93 -7.57 1.44
C ASN A 122 -6.39 -7.48 0.96
N THR A 123 -6.90 -6.27 0.74
CA THR A 123 -8.27 -6.05 0.30
C THR A 123 -8.26 -5.18 -0.95
N VAL A 124 -8.82 -5.68 -2.05
CA VAL A 124 -9.12 -4.87 -3.24
C VAL A 124 -10.60 -4.51 -3.21
N CYS A 125 -10.91 -3.22 -3.12
CA CYS A 125 -12.28 -2.72 -3.24
C CYS A 125 -12.41 -2.00 -4.59
N VAL A 126 -13.17 -2.60 -5.52
CA VAL A 126 -13.59 -1.91 -6.75
C VAL A 126 -14.94 -1.26 -6.45
N ILE A 127 -15.01 0.07 -6.56
CA ILE A 127 -16.25 0.85 -6.37
C ILE A 127 -16.67 1.36 -7.75
N GLY A 128 -17.88 0.97 -8.19
CA GLY A 128 -18.51 1.41 -9.43
C GLY A 128 -19.60 2.44 -9.19
#